data_AF-A0A968V8C2-F1
#
_entry.id   AF-A0A968V8C2-F1
#
_cell.length_a   1.000
_cell.length_b   1.000
_cell.length_c   1.000
_cell.angle_alpha   90.00
_cell.angle_beta   90.00
_cell.angle_gamma   90.00
#
_symmetry.space_group_name_H-M   'P 1'
#
loop_
_entity.id
_entity.type
_entity.pdbx_description
1 polymer ?
#
loop_
_entity_poly.entity_id
_entity_poly.type
_entity_poly.pdbx_seq_one_letter_code
_entity_poly.pdbx_strand_id
1 'polypeptide(L)'
;MTEILKVGTRSVASPHAVIRLLAEYQPSPLLLQSAIVDLAIANISCSPEEEMACLQGFYQQQGLQTSESQENWLRQHHLTVGQLTPIVTRTLRIEKYKQATWGHHLEDYFLINKSKLDRVIYRAIYTEDRDAIQELYFRLIAGEDNFANLASQYSQGPGREREARSAPLS
;
A
#
# COMPACT_ATOMS: atom_id res chain seq x y z
N MET A 1 18.67 -39.83 -5.32
CA MET A 1 19.29 -38.49 -5.48
C MET A 1 18.19 -37.54 -5.90
N THR A 2 17.87 -36.56 -5.07
CA THR A 2 16.70 -35.69 -5.24
C THR A 2 17.12 -34.47 -6.05
N GLU A 3 16.54 -34.26 -7.24
CA GLU A 3 16.76 -33.06 -8.04
C GLU A 3 16.17 -31.86 -7.30
N ILE A 4 16.95 -30.79 -7.12
CA ILE A 4 16.56 -29.62 -6.29
C ILE A 4 16.00 -28.50 -7.18
N LEU A 5 16.49 -28.39 -8.41
CA LEU A 5 16.03 -27.38 -9.36
C LEU A 5 16.24 -27.88 -10.80
N LYS A 6 15.21 -27.84 -11.64
CA LYS A 6 15.33 -28.13 -13.07
C LYS A 6 14.97 -26.87 -13.87
N VAL A 7 15.93 -26.38 -14.65
CA VAL A 7 15.74 -25.22 -15.54
C VAL A 7 16.04 -25.67 -16.97
N GLY A 8 15.00 -25.88 -17.77
CA GLY A 8 15.12 -26.42 -19.12
C GLY A 8 15.79 -27.80 -19.14
N THR A 9 16.94 -27.91 -19.78
CA THR A 9 17.76 -29.14 -19.87
C THR A 9 18.75 -29.31 -18.71
N ARG A 10 18.88 -28.32 -17.82
CA ARG A 10 19.82 -28.37 -16.69
C ARG A 10 19.09 -28.84 -15.44
N SER A 11 19.56 -29.95 -14.86
CA SER A 11 19.15 -30.45 -13.55
C SER A 11 20.22 -30.13 -12.52
N VAL A 12 19.84 -29.51 -11.42
CA VAL A 12 20.72 -29.12 -10.33
C VAL A 12 20.39 -29.99 -9.12
N ALA A 13 21.32 -30.87 -8.77
CA ALA A 13 21.13 -31.86 -7.71
C ALA A 13 21.77 -31.48 -6.36
N SER A 14 22.32 -30.27 -6.22
CA SER A 14 22.91 -29.81 -4.95
C SER A 14 22.67 -28.33 -4.66
N PRO A 15 22.47 -27.93 -3.39
CA PRO A 15 22.30 -26.53 -3.00
C PRO A 15 23.51 -25.66 -3.39
N HIS A 16 24.73 -26.21 -3.29
CA HIS A 16 25.96 -25.53 -3.69
C HIS A 16 26.01 -25.21 -5.19
N ALA A 17 25.41 -26.06 -6.04
CA ALA A 17 25.33 -25.79 -7.47
C ALA A 17 24.29 -24.71 -7.79
N VAL A 18 23.21 -24.60 -7.01
CA VAL A 18 22.24 -23.48 -7.11
C VAL A 18 22.89 -22.15 -6.73
N ILE A 19 23.68 -22.12 -5.64
CA ILE A 19 24.41 -20.92 -5.21
C ILE A 19 25.44 -20.48 -6.27
N ARG A 20 26.16 -21.43 -6.87
CA ARG A 20 27.08 -21.14 -7.98
C ARG A 20 26.37 -20.54 -9.19
N LEU A 21 25.22 -21.11 -9.58
CA LEU A 21 24.40 -20.55 -10.66
C LEU A 21 23.95 -19.12 -10.32
N LEU A 22 23.45 -18.87 -9.11
CA LEU A 22 23.06 -17.52 -8.69
C LEU A 22 24.24 -16.53 -8.75
N ALA A 23 25.44 -16.95 -8.35
CA ALA A 23 26.65 -16.13 -8.42
C ALA A 23 27.12 -15.88 -9.87
N GLU A 24 27.06 -16.90 -10.74
CA GLU A 24 27.41 -16.80 -12.16
C GLU A 24 26.49 -15.85 -12.93
N TYR A 25 25.21 -15.81 -12.60
CA TYR A 25 24.24 -14.96 -13.29
C TYR A 25 24.13 -13.54 -12.71
N GLN A 26 24.92 -13.22 -11.66
CA GLN A 26 24.74 -12.06 -10.78
C GLN A 26 23.31 -11.98 -10.23
N PRO A 27 23.07 -12.28 -8.94
CA PRO A 27 21.73 -12.32 -8.41
C PRO A 27 21.06 -10.97 -8.64
N SER A 28 19.82 -11.00 -9.14
CA SER A 28 19.09 -9.77 -9.44
C SER A 28 19.05 -8.89 -8.18
N PRO A 29 19.16 -7.56 -8.31
CA PRO A 29 19.12 -6.65 -7.17
C PRO A 29 17.85 -6.86 -6.30
N LEU A 30 16.77 -7.39 -6.90
CA LEU A 30 15.54 -7.75 -6.22
C LEU A 30 15.69 -8.91 -5.22
N LEU A 31 16.51 -9.92 -5.52
CA LEU A 31 16.79 -11.03 -4.61
C LEU A 31 17.62 -10.56 -3.42
N LEU A 32 18.64 -9.74 -3.68
CA LEU A 32 19.45 -9.15 -2.62
C LEU A 32 18.62 -8.26 -1.70
N GLN A 33 17.77 -7.40 -2.28
CA GLN A 33 16.85 -6.55 -1.51
C GLN A 33 15.91 -7.40 -0.64
N SER A 34 15.31 -8.46 -1.21
CA SER A 34 14.44 -9.35 -0.44
C SER A 34 15.16 -10.01 0.73
N ALA A 35 16.38 -10.49 0.52
CA ALA A 35 17.20 -11.10 1.58
C ALA A 35 17.57 -10.10 2.69
N ILE A 36 17.92 -8.86 2.33
CA ILE A 36 18.21 -7.81 3.32
C ILE A 36 16.97 -7.46 4.13
N VAL A 37 15.80 -7.35 3.48
CA VAL A 37 14.53 -7.12 4.17
C VAL A 37 14.21 -8.28 5.11
N ASP A 38 14.40 -9.52 4.67
CA ASP A 38 14.14 -10.72 5.49
C ASP A 38 15.05 -10.77 6.72
N LEU A 39 16.31 -10.33 6.59
CA LEU A 39 17.23 -10.16 7.72
C LEU A 39 16.76 -9.06 8.68
N ALA A 40 16.31 -7.91 8.16
CA ALA A 40 15.84 -6.80 8.97
C ALA A 40 14.59 -7.16 9.79
N ILE A 41 13.69 -7.96 9.21
CA ILE A 41 12.45 -8.38 9.88
C ILE A 41 12.59 -9.68 10.70
N ALA A 42 13.76 -10.34 10.69
CA ALA A 42 13.95 -11.63 11.35
C ALA A 42 13.64 -11.61 12.85
N ASN A 43 13.91 -10.48 13.50
CA ASN A 43 13.69 -10.29 14.95
C ASN A 43 12.28 -9.76 15.27
N ILE A 44 11.42 -9.56 14.27
CA ILE A 44 10.06 -9.07 14.49
C ILE A 44 9.14 -10.26 14.76
N SER A 45 8.61 -10.33 15.98
CA SER A 45 7.67 -11.36 16.39
C SER A 45 6.23 -11.04 15.95
N CYS A 46 5.53 -12.07 15.47
CA CYS A 46 4.08 -12.06 15.28
C CYS A 46 3.41 -12.86 16.41
N SER A 47 2.29 -12.38 16.92
CA SER A 47 1.46 -13.18 17.84
C SER A 47 0.73 -14.28 17.05
N PRO A 48 0.34 -15.39 17.69
CA PRO A 48 -0.42 -16.45 17.01
C PRO A 48 -1.72 -15.94 16.36
N GLU A 49 -2.36 -14.95 16.98
CA GLU A 49 -3.58 -14.30 16.47
C GLU A 49 -3.30 -13.52 15.17
N GLU A 50 -2.20 -12.77 15.13
CA GLU A 50 -1.75 -12.04 13.94
C GLU A 50 -1.42 -13.00 12.78
N GLU A 51 -0.76 -14.12 13.08
CA GLU A 51 -0.43 -15.14 12.08
C GLU A 51 -1.69 -15.78 11.50
N MET A 52 -2.67 -16.12 12.35
CA MET A 52 -3.96 -16.65 11.92
C MET A 52 -4.73 -15.65 11.06
N ALA A 53 -4.76 -14.37 11.45
CA ALA A 53 -5.41 -13.32 10.66
C ALA A 53 -4.76 -13.16 9.28
N CYS A 54 -3.41 -13.19 9.20
CA CYS A 54 -2.69 -13.13 7.93
C CYS A 54 -3.00 -14.35 7.03
N LEU A 55 -3.02 -15.56 7.60
CA LEU A 55 -3.37 -16.77 6.87
C LEU A 55 -4.81 -16.74 6.35
N GLN A 56 -5.77 -16.33 7.19
CA GLN A 56 -7.17 -16.20 6.79
C GLN A 56 -7.34 -15.16 5.67
N GLY A 57 -6.70 -14.00 5.79
CA GLY A 57 -6.70 -12.97 4.76
C GLY A 57 -6.12 -13.47 3.44
N PHE A 58 -5.02 -14.23 3.49
CA PHE A 58 -4.43 -14.86 2.31
C PHE A 58 -5.41 -15.85 1.64
N TYR A 59 -6.02 -16.75 2.42
CA TYR A 59 -6.98 -17.71 1.88
C TYR A 59 -8.20 -17.01 1.27
N GLN A 60 -8.69 -15.94 1.89
CA GLN A 60 -9.79 -15.16 1.35
C GLN A 60 -9.43 -14.51 0.00
N GLN A 61 -8.23 -13.92 -0.11
CA GLN A 61 -7.73 -13.31 -1.35
C GLN A 61 -7.54 -14.35 -2.47
N GLN A 62 -7.13 -15.56 -2.14
CA GLN A 62 -6.98 -16.67 -3.07
C GLN A 62 -8.30 -17.42 -3.38
N GLY A 63 -9.41 -17.04 -2.75
CA GLY A 63 -10.71 -17.72 -2.91
C GLY A 63 -10.78 -19.11 -2.25
N LEU A 64 -9.86 -19.42 -1.34
CA LEU A 64 -9.75 -20.72 -0.67
C LEU A 64 -10.63 -20.77 0.59
N GLN A 65 -11.94 -20.92 0.38
CA GLN A 65 -12.95 -20.83 1.44
C GLN A 65 -13.17 -22.13 2.23
N THR A 66 -12.68 -23.28 1.73
CA THR A 66 -12.83 -24.57 2.40
C THR A 66 -11.48 -25.16 2.79
N SER A 67 -11.44 -25.89 3.92
CA SER A 67 -10.22 -26.56 4.40
C SER A 67 -9.65 -27.52 3.35
N GLU A 68 -10.51 -28.21 2.60
CA GLU A 68 -10.10 -29.09 1.51
C GLU A 68 -9.41 -28.32 0.36
N SER A 69 -9.93 -27.13 0.00
CA SER A 69 -9.30 -26.28 -1.03
C SER A 69 -7.94 -25.76 -0.55
N GLN A 70 -7.83 -25.39 0.73
CA GLN A 70 -6.58 -24.93 1.33
C GLN A 70 -5.52 -26.03 1.34
N GLU A 71 -5.88 -27.26 1.75
CA GLU A 71 -4.98 -28.40 1.71
C GLU A 71 -4.55 -28.76 0.29
N ASN A 72 -5.48 -28.74 -0.67
CA ASN A 72 -5.17 -29.02 -2.06
C ASN A 72 -4.21 -27.97 -2.65
N TRP A 73 -4.41 -26.69 -2.34
CA TRP A 73 -3.51 -25.62 -2.75
C TRP A 73 -2.10 -25.81 -2.17
N LEU A 74 -2.00 -26.11 -0.87
CA LEU A 74 -0.73 -26.39 -0.21
C LEU A 74 0.00 -27.59 -0.86
N ARG A 75 -0.73 -28.66 -1.19
CA ARG A 75 -0.16 -29.83 -1.88
C ARG A 75 0.31 -29.50 -3.30
N GLN A 76 -0.47 -28.74 -4.06
CA GLN A 76 -0.12 -28.30 -5.42
C GLN A 76 1.14 -27.42 -5.42
N HIS A 77 1.29 -26.57 -4.41
CA HIS A 77 2.44 -25.68 -4.25
C HIS A 77 3.60 -26.29 -3.47
N HIS A 78 3.48 -27.56 -3.03
CA HIS A 78 4.47 -28.26 -2.21
C HIS A 78 4.87 -27.49 -0.93
N LEU A 79 3.89 -26.82 -0.32
CA LEU A 79 4.07 -26.02 0.90
C LEU A 79 3.37 -26.67 2.09
N THR A 80 3.92 -26.44 3.28
CA THR A 80 3.24 -26.68 4.55
C THR A 80 2.70 -25.37 5.11
N VAL A 81 1.73 -25.44 6.02
CA VAL A 81 1.22 -24.24 6.72
C VAL A 81 2.37 -23.49 7.41
N GLY A 82 3.29 -24.20 8.07
CA GLY A 82 4.45 -23.57 8.72
C GLY A 82 5.42 -22.87 7.77
N GLN A 83 5.49 -23.28 6.49
CA GLN A 83 6.26 -22.59 5.46
C GLN A 83 5.48 -21.43 4.84
N LEU A 84 4.15 -21.51 4.80
CA LEU A 84 3.28 -20.43 4.32
C LEU A 84 3.21 -19.26 5.32
N THR A 85 3.14 -19.55 6.62
CA THR A 85 3.07 -18.54 7.69
C THR A 85 4.11 -17.41 7.55
N PRO A 86 5.43 -17.67 7.41
CA PRO A 86 6.41 -16.59 7.25
C PRO A 86 6.23 -15.80 5.94
N ILE A 87 5.67 -16.40 4.89
CA ILE A 87 5.40 -15.73 3.61
C ILE A 87 4.25 -14.74 3.78
N VAL A 88 3.14 -15.17 4.36
CA VAL A 88 1.94 -14.32 4.52
C VAL A 88 2.12 -13.25 5.60
N THR A 89 2.89 -13.55 6.64
CA THR A 89 3.19 -12.59 7.72
C THR A 89 4.29 -11.61 7.34
N ARG A 90 4.99 -11.82 6.22
CA ARG A 90 6.11 -10.97 5.77
C ARG A 90 5.72 -9.49 5.72
N THR A 91 4.58 -9.18 5.09
CA THR A 91 4.09 -7.81 4.98
C THR A 91 3.82 -7.19 6.34
N LEU A 92 3.19 -7.93 7.26
CA LEU A 92 2.94 -7.46 8.62
C LEU A 92 4.25 -7.21 9.38
N ARG A 93 5.23 -8.10 9.28
CA ARG A 93 6.54 -7.92 9.92
C ARG A 93 7.28 -6.70 9.37
N ILE A 94 7.15 -6.41 8.08
CA ILE A 94 7.68 -5.19 7.47
C ILE A 94 7.02 -3.95 8.06
N GLU A 95 5.69 -3.92 8.20
CA GLU A 95 4.99 -2.78 8.81
C GLU A 95 5.38 -2.58 10.28
N LYS A 96 5.45 -3.67 11.05
CA LYS A 96 5.92 -3.62 12.45
C LYS A 96 7.38 -3.13 12.53
N TYR A 97 8.24 -3.60 11.63
CA TYR A 97 9.64 -3.12 11.53
C TYR A 97 9.70 -1.63 11.22
N LYS A 98 8.90 -1.14 10.26
CA LYS A 98 8.83 0.29 9.93
C LYS A 98 8.43 1.13 11.13
N GLN A 99 7.38 0.70 11.84
CA GLN A 99 6.91 1.40 13.02
C GLN A 99 7.94 1.40 14.15
N ALA A 100 8.60 0.26 14.40
CA ALA A 100 9.65 0.17 15.41
C ALA A 100 10.87 1.04 15.07
N THR A 101 11.26 1.10 13.80
CA THR A 101 12.47 1.80 13.36
C THR A 101 12.26 3.31 13.21
N TRP A 102 11.12 3.73 12.64
CA TRP A 102 10.90 5.14 12.27
C TRP A 102 9.63 5.75 12.85
N GLY A 103 8.79 4.99 13.56
CA GLY A 103 7.53 5.52 14.09
C GLY A 103 7.73 6.73 15.01
N HIS A 104 8.82 6.75 15.78
CA HIS A 104 9.17 7.86 16.66
C HIS A 104 9.72 9.10 15.93
N HIS A 105 10.14 8.97 14.68
CA HIS A 105 10.59 10.09 13.85
C HIS A 105 9.49 10.65 12.94
N LEU A 106 8.32 9.98 12.90
CA LEU A 106 7.28 10.29 11.94
C LEU A 106 6.66 11.67 12.19
N GLU A 107 6.50 12.05 13.47
CA GLU A 107 5.99 13.36 13.86
C GLU A 107 6.95 14.49 13.45
N ASP A 108 8.24 14.38 13.81
CA ASP A 108 9.26 15.36 13.43
C ASP A 108 9.36 15.50 11.90
N TYR A 109 9.36 14.37 11.20
CA TYR A 109 9.37 14.35 9.74
C TYR A 109 8.13 15.03 9.16
N PHE A 110 6.94 14.77 9.72
CA PHE A 110 5.71 15.41 9.29
C PHE A 110 5.75 16.92 9.53
N LEU A 111 6.22 17.38 10.70
CA LEU A 111 6.30 18.81 11.02
C LEU A 111 7.23 19.56 10.06
N ILE A 112 8.40 19.00 9.75
CA ILE A 112 9.34 19.59 8.78
C ILE A 112 8.72 19.67 7.38
N ASN A 113 7.91 18.69 7.00
CA ASN A 113 7.30 18.61 5.68
C ASN A 113 5.84 19.08 5.66
N LYS A 114 5.37 19.75 6.73
CA LYS A 114 3.95 20.07 6.92
C LYS A 114 3.36 20.85 5.74
N SER A 115 4.06 21.84 5.21
CA SER A 115 3.58 22.59 4.03
C SER A 115 3.46 21.73 2.77
N LYS A 116 4.31 20.72 2.60
CA LYS A 116 4.28 19.81 1.44
C LYS A 116 3.25 18.69 1.58
N LEU A 117 2.88 18.36 2.81
CA LEU A 117 1.96 17.27 3.13
C LEU A 117 0.54 17.78 3.45
N ASP A 118 0.42 19.00 3.95
CA ASP A 118 -0.86 19.66 4.15
C ASP A 118 -1.49 19.94 2.78
N ARG A 119 -2.79 19.66 2.72
CA ARG A 119 -3.58 19.78 1.51
C ARG A 119 -4.70 20.76 1.77
N VAL A 120 -4.80 21.80 0.95
CA VAL A 120 -5.95 22.71 1.01
C VAL A 120 -7.01 22.20 0.07
N ILE A 121 -8.19 21.95 0.62
CA ILE A 121 -9.39 21.70 -0.15
C ILE A 121 -10.10 23.04 -0.34
N TYR A 122 -10.24 23.48 -1.58
CA TYR A 122 -11.03 24.66 -1.90
C TYR A 122 -12.20 24.30 -2.82
N ARG A 123 -13.25 25.11 -2.70
CA ARG A 123 -14.41 25.09 -3.59
C ARG A 123 -14.47 26.45 -4.28
N ALA A 124 -14.89 26.47 -5.54
CA ALA A 124 -14.92 27.68 -6.35
C ALA A 124 -16.25 27.75 -7.12
N ILE A 125 -16.80 28.96 -7.23
CA ILE A 125 -17.95 29.26 -8.07
C ILE A 125 -17.40 29.91 -9.34
N TYR A 126 -17.69 29.32 -10.50
CA TYR A 126 -17.32 29.90 -11.80
C TYR A 126 -18.55 30.50 -12.45
N THR A 127 -18.49 31.73 -12.94
CA THR A 127 -19.55 32.31 -13.78
C THR A 127 -18.91 33.31 -14.75
N GLU A 128 -19.54 33.48 -15.91
CA GLU A 128 -19.14 34.47 -16.92
C GLU A 128 -19.70 35.87 -16.58
N ASP A 129 -20.69 35.93 -15.70
CA ASP A 129 -21.33 37.16 -15.23
C ASP A 129 -20.57 37.73 -14.02
N ARG A 130 -19.91 38.88 -14.22
CA ARG A 130 -19.15 39.57 -13.17
C ARG A 130 -20.05 40.21 -12.12
N ASP A 131 -21.22 40.69 -12.50
CA ASP A 131 -22.14 41.35 -11.58
C ASP A 131 -22.74 40.31 -10.62
N ALA A 132 -23.01 39.10 -11.12
CA ALA A 132 -23.41 37.97 -10.30
C ALA A 132 -22.35 37.57 -9.25
N ILE A 133 -21.04 37.55 -9.59
CA ILE A 133 -19.97 37.27 -8.59
C ILE A 133 -20.02 38.27 -7.43
N GLN A 134 -20.20 39.55 -7.74
CA GLN A 134 -20.18 40.62 -6.76
C GLN A 134 -21.37 40.50 -5.78
N GLU A 135 -22.56 40.19 -6.29
CA GLU A 135 -23.75 39.94 -5.47
C GLU A 135 -23.56 38.72 -4.56
N LEU A 136 -23.06 37.59 -5.11
CA LEU A 136 -22.82 36.35 -4.36
C LEU A 136 -21.80 36.58 -3.23
N TYR A 137 -20.77 37.38 -3.46
CA TYR A 137 -19.80 37.77 -2.45
C TYR A 137 -20.45 38.56 -1.30
N PHE A 138 -21.33 39.53 -1.62
CA PHE A 138 -22.03 40.30 -0.59
C PHE A 138 -23.01 39.43 0.21
N ARG A 139 -23.76 38.54 -0.45
CA ARG A 139 -24.64 37.58 0.24
C ARG A 139 -23.87 36.68 1.21
N LEU A 140 -22.65 36.25 0.86
CA LEU A 140 -21.79 35.47 1.74
C LEU A 140 -21.31 36.26 2.96
N ILE A 141 -20.84 37.49 2.77
CA ILE A 141 -20.33 38.32 3.88
C ILE A 141 -21.46 38.79 4.80
N ALA A 142 -22.63 39.11 4.25
CA ALA A 142 -23.81 39.45 5.02
C ALA A 142 -24.42 38.24 5.75
N GLY A 143 -23.97 37.01 5.44
CA GLY A 143 -24.50 35.78 6.02
C GLY A 143 -25.90 35.40 5.52
N GLU A 144 -26.33 35.99 4.41
CA GLU A 144 -27.66 35.76 3.81
C GLU A 144 -27.76 34.39 3.13
N ASP A 145 -26.63 33.81 2.73
CA ASP A 145 -26.57 32.45 2.17
C ASP A 145 -25.21 31.79 2.47
N ASN A 146 -25.10 30.48 2.22
CA ASN A 146 -23.86 29.74 2.38
C ASN A 146 -23.22 29.36 1.03
N PHE A 147 -21.90 29.14 1.05
CA PHE A 147 -21.13 28.86 -0.15
C PHE A 147 -21.61 27.62 -0.91
N ALA A 148 -22.05 26.57 -0.20
CA ALA A 148 -22.49 25.32 -0.84
C ALA A 148 -23.76 25.53 -1.67
N ASN A 149 -24.72 26.28 -1.13
CA ASN A 149 -25.95 26.65 -1.83
C ASN A 149 -25.65 27.51 -3.06
N LEU A 150 -24.86 28.57 -2.89
CA LEU A 150 -24.51 29.46 -3.98
C LEU A 150 -23.72 28.74 -5.08
N ALA A 151 -22.79 27.84 -4.73
CA ALA A 151 -22.03 27.08 -5.70
C ALA A 151 -22.92 26.13 -6.52
N SER A 152 -23.89 25.47 -5.90
CA SER A 152 -24.84 24.58 -6.58
C SER A 152 -25.73 25.35 -7.57
N GLN A 153 -26.22 26.52 -7.16
CA GLN A 153 -27.17 27.30 -7.96
C GLN A 153 -26.51 28.11 -9.09
N TYR A 154 -25.34 28.70 -8.82
CA TYR A 154 -24.77 29.73 -9.68
C TYR A 154 -23.48 29.31 -10.39
N SER A 155 -22.81 28.21 -10.01
CA SER A 155 -21.60 27.79 -10.73
C SER A 155 -21.96 27.29 -12.13
N GLN A 156 -21.24 27.77 -13.15
CA GLN A 156 -21.36 27.44 -14.57
C GLN A 156 -20.01 26.91 -15.11
N GLY A 157 -20.03 26.03 -16.11
CA GLY A 157 -18.83 25.47 -16.76
C GLY A 157 -18.45 24.03 -16.36
N PRO A 158 -17.35 23.46 -16.92
CA PRO A 158 -16.98 22.02 -16.85
C PRO A 158 -16.52 21.52 -15.46
N GLY A 159 -16.91 22.23 -14.40
CA GLY A 159 -16.63 21.93 -13.00
C GLY A 159 -17.85 21.99 -12.10
N ARG A 160 -19.09 22.08 -12.65
CA ARG A 160 -20.36 22.12 -11.90
C ARG A 160 -20.53 20.99 -10.87
N GLU A 161 -19.80 19.90 -11.05
CA GLU A 161 -19.84 18.71 -10.20
C GLU A 161 -18.45 18.31 -9.66
N ARG A 162 -17.42 19.16 -9.83
CA ARG A 162 -16.09 18.85 -9.32
C ARG A 162 -16.05 19.16 -7.83
N GLU A 163 -16.28 18.11 -7.04
CA GLU A 163 -15.89 18.03 -5.64
C GLU A 163 -14.52 18.70 -5.42
N ALA A 164 -14.45 19.54 -4.39
CA ALA A 164 -13.26 19.82 -3.59
C ALA A 164 -11.92 19.65 -4.33
N ARG A 165 -11.43 20.71 -4.98
CA ARG A 165 -10.08 20.67 -5.56
C ARG A 165 -9.07 20.69 -4.43
N SER A 166 -8.15 19.73 -4.46
CA SER A 166 -7.05 19.66 -3.52
C SER A 166 -5.78 20.21 -4.17
N ALA A 167 -5.16 21.19 -3.53
CA ALA A 167 -3.86 21.72 -3.93
C ALA A 167 -2.86 21.59 -2.77
N PRO A 168 -1.57 21.32 -3.04
CA PRO A 168 -0.52 21.45 -2.04
C PRO A 168 -0.38 22.91 -1.61
N LEU A 169 -0.06 23.15 -0.34
CA LEU A 169 0.33 24.50 0.11
C LEU A 169 1.71 24.82 -0.48
N SER A 170 1.80 25.96 -1.17
CA SER A 170 3.08 26.47 -1.71
C SER A 170 3.87 27.20 -0.64
#